data_AF-A0A8J6ZJ63-F1
#
_entry.id   AF-A0A8J6ZJ63-F1
#
_cell.length_a   1.000
_cell.length_b   1.000
_cell.length_c   1.000
_cell.angle_alpha   90.00
_cell.angle_beta   90.00
_cell.angle_gamma   90.00
#
_symmetry.space_group_name_H-M   'P 1'
#
loop_
_entity.id
_entity.type
_entity.pdbx_description
1 polymer ?
#
loop_
_entity_poly.entity_id
_entity_poly.type
_entity_poly.pdbx_seq_one_letter_code
_entity_poly.pdbx_strand_id
1 'polypeptide(L)'
;MGLFDRIKRVVSANINDLVNKAEDPEKMLEQAILEMQEDLVQLRQGVAQAIAAQKRTEKQYNDAQNEINKWQRNAQLALQKGDENLARQALERKKTFTETGTALKTSLDQQSTQVETLKRNLIQLESKISEAKTKKEMLKARITTAKAQEQLEGMVRGMNSSSAMAAFERMEEKVLMQEARAQSAAELAGADLESQFAKLEAGSDVDDELAALKASLLPPATPANQNLLPPEQTTPSQTTPPQSNEVVDAELESLRKQLDQM
;
A
#
# COMPACT_ATOMS: atom_id res chain seq x y z
N MET A 1 7.36 12.48 -32.32
CA MET A 1 7.33 12.41 -30.84
C MET A 1 8.55 11.61 -30.41
N GLY A 2 9.47 12.22 -29.67
CA GLY A 2 10.68 11.56 -29.19
C GLY A 2 10.45 10.75 -27.92
N LEU A 3 11.45 9.92 -27.56
CA LEU A 3 11.50 9.23 -26.26
C LEU A 3 11.37 10.22 -25.09
N PHE A 4 12.03 11.37 -25.19
CA PHE A 4 11.90 12.46 -24.23
C PHE A 4 10.49 13.07 -24.15
N ASP A 5 9.69 13.06 -25.23
CA ASP A 5 8.28 13.49 -25.15
C ASP A 5 7.44 12.51 -24.35
N ARG A 6 7.73 11.19 -24.44
CA ARG A 6 7.05 10.15 -23.66
C ARG A 6 7.42 10.24 -22.18
N ILE A 7 8.72 10.30 -21.87
CA ILE A 7 9.22 10.47 -20.49
C ILE A 7 8.69 11.78 -19.89
N LYS A 8 8.71 12.89 -20.65
CA LYS A 8 8.11 14.16 -20.22
C LYS A 8 6.60 14.03 -20.04
N ARG A 9 5.88 13.28 -20.87
CA ARG A 9 4.44 13.03 -20.68
C ARG A 9 4.16 12.23 -19.40
N VAL A 10 4.96 11.22 -19.07
CA VAL A 10 4.83 10.46 -17.80
C VAL A 10 5.15 11.34 -16.59
N VAL A 11 6.09 12.28 -16.70
CA VAL A 11 6.51 13.19 -15.60
C VAL A 11 5.67 14.47 -15.50
N SER A 12 4.99 14.88 -16.58
CA SER A 12 4.25 16.15 -16.69
C SER A 12 2.76 15.99 -17.03
N ALA A 13 2.22 14.78 -17.09
CA ALA A 13 0.78 14.58 -17.14
C ALA A 13 0.15 14.98 -15.78
N ASN A 14 -0.86 15.85 -15.82
CA ASN A 14 -1.59 16.33 -14.66
C ASN A 14 -1.99 15.17 -13.72
N ILE A 15 -1.42 15.18 -12.52
CA ILE A 15 -1.76 14.25 -11.44
C ILE A 15 -3.24 14.38 -11.04
N ASN A 16 -3.89 15.52 -11.32
CA ASN A 16 -5.31 15.75 -11.04
C ASN A 16 -6.29 14.98 -11.97
N ASP A 17 -5.95 14.71 -13.24
CA ASP A 17 -6.93 14.20 -14.22
C ASP A 17 -6.86 12.69 -14.44
N LEU A 18 -5.68 12.07 -14.31
CA LEU A 18 -5.52 10.63 -14.54
C LEU A 18 -5.98 9.75 -13.36
N VAL A 19 -5.98 10.29 -12.13
CA VAL A 19 -6.43 9.56 -10.92
C VAL A 19 -7.88 9.12 -11.06
N ASN A 20 -8.73 9.91 -11.70
CA ASN A 20 -10.16 9.63 -11.86
C ASN A 20 -10.48 8.65 -13.01
N LYS A 21 -9.47 8.06 -13.68
CA LYS A 21 -9.68 7.24 -14.90
C LYS A 21 -8.70 6.09 -15.15
N ALA A 22 -7.68 5.89 -14.32
CA ALA A 22 -6.78 4.76 -14.41
C ALA A 22 -7.29 3.57 -13.57
N GLU A 23 -7.72 2.49 -14.21
CA GLU A 23 -8.20 1.27 -13.50
C GLU A 23 -7.12 0.63 -12.61
N ASP A 24 -5.83 0.82 -12.93
CA ASP A 24 -4.73 0.47 -12.03
C ASP A 24 -3.48 1.35 -12.25
N PRO A 25 -3.20 2.34 -11.38
CA PRO A 25 -2.01 3.18 -11.50
C PRO A 25 -0.70 2.41 -11.26
N GLU A 26 -0.72 1.25 -10.60
CA GLU A 26 0.48 0.44 -10.41
C GLU A 26 0.94 -0.18 -11.73
N LYS A 27 0.00 -0.78 -12.48
CA LYS A 27 0.25 -1.36 -13.81
C LYS A 27 0.78 -0.31 -14.81
N MET A 28 0.27 0.92 -14.76
CA MET A 28 0.76 2.01 -15.63
C MET A 28 2.23 2.36 -15.35
N LEU A 29 2.65 2.37 -14.08
CA LEU A 29 4.05 2.63 -13.71
C LEU A 29 4.96 1.45 -14.08
N GLU A 30 4.47 0.21 -13.98
CA GLU A 30 5.22 -0.97 -14.43
C GLU A 30 5.38 -1.00 -15.95
N GLN A 31 4.33 -0.74 -16.72
CA GLN A 31 4.40 -0.64 -18.18
C GLN A 31 5.38 0.47 -18.62
N ALA A 32 5.32 1.65 -18.00
CA ALA A 32 6.23 2.75 -18.33
C ALA A 32 7.72 2.36 -18.09
N ILE A 33 8.01 1.58 -17.05
CA ILE A 33 9.36 1.08 -16.78
C ILE A 33 9.76 -0.01 -17.78
N LEU A 34 8.84 -0.88 -18.20
CA LEU A 34 9.10 -1.89 -19.24
C LEU A 34 9.40 -1.24 -20.60
N GLU A 35 8.61 -0.24 -21.02
CA GLU A 35 8.86 0.55 -22.24
C GLU A 35 10.25 1.21 -22.18
N MET A 36 10.59 1.90 -21.08
CA MET A 36 11.93 2.50 -20.92
C MET A 36 13.06 1.45 -20.91
N GLN A 37 12.82 0.23 -20.45
CA GLN A 37 13.80 -0.86 -20.52
C GLN A 37 13.95 -1.43 -21.94
N GLU A 38 12.90 -1.45 -22.76
CA GLU A 38 13.00 -1.80 -24.18
C GLU A 38 13.75 -0.72 -24.96
N ASP A 39 13.37 0.56 -24.78
CA ASP A 39 14.07 1.72 -25.35
C ASP A 39 15.57 1.72 -24.99
N LEU A 40 15.92 1.30 -23.77
CA LEU A 40 17.31 1.11 -23.35
C LEU A 40 18.03 0.01 -24.14
N VAL A 41 17.38 -1.13 -24.41
CA VAL A 41 17.96 -2.20 -25.22
C VAL A 41 18.16 -1.73 -26.67
N GLN A 42 17.17 -1.05 -27.26
CA GLN A 42 17.27 -0.47 -28.60
C GLN A 42 18.41 0.57 -28.67
N LEU A 43 18.52 1.46 -27.68
CA LEU A 43 19.62 2.44 -27.60
C LEU A 43 20.99 1.77 -27.46
N ARG A 44 21.13 0.75 -26.62
CA ARG A 44 22.37 -0.04 -26.48
C ARG A 44 22.79 -0.68 -27.81
N GLN A 45 21.84 -1.22 -28.57
CA GLN A 45 22.11 -1.77 -29.91
C GLN A 45 22.57 -0.67 -30.90
N GLY A 46 21.89 0.48 -30.92
CA GLY A 46 22.29 1.62 -31.77
C GLY A 46 23.68 2.17 -31.42
N VAL A 47 24.00 2.29 -30.12
CA VAL A 47 25.34 2.67 -29.63
C VAL A 47 26.40 1.66 -30.09
N ALA A 48 26.11 0.35 -29.99
CA ALA A 48 27.03 -0.70 -30.44
C ALA A 48 27.26 -0.67 -31.96
N GLN A 49 26.21 -0.44 -32.76
CA GLN A 49 26.32 -0.26 -34.22
C GLN A 49 27.16 0.97 -34.58
N ALA A 50 26.97 2.09 -33.89
CA ALA A 50 27.78 3.31 -34.08
C ALA A 50 29.26 3.08 -33.74
N ILE A 51 29.57 2.36 -32.65
CA ILE A 51 30.93 1.97 -32.28
C ILE A 51 31.54 1.02 -33.33
N ALA A 52 30.77 0.08 -33.87
CA ALA A 52 31.24 -0.83 -34.92
C ALA A 52 31.53 -0.08 -36.24
N ALA A 53 30.70 0.90 -36.61
CA ALA A 53 30.96 1.78 -37.74
C ALA A 53 32.22 2.62 -37.51
N GLN A 54 32.39 3.22 -36.32
CA GLN A 54 33.59 3.97 -35.94
C GLN A 54 34.86 3.13 -36.10
N LYS A 55 34.88 1.91 -35.55
CA LYS A 55 36.02 0.99 -35.66
C LYS A 55 36.32 0.55 -37.11
N ARG A 56 35.30 0.52 -37.98
CA ARG A 56 35.50 0.24 -39.41
C ARG A 56 36.20 1.41 -40.11
N THR A 57 35.76 2.64 -39.86
CA THR A 57 36.42 3.87 -40.37
C THR A 57 37.85 3.99 -39.83
N GLU A 58 38.05 3.71 -38.53
CA GLU A 58 39.35 3.69 -37.86
C GLU A 58 40.31 2.68 -38.51
N LYS A 59 39.85 1.44 -38.78
CA LYS A 59 40.66 0.46 -39.51
C LYS A 59 41.02 0.98 -40.91
N GLN A 60 40.06 1.49 -41.67
CA GLN A 60 40.32 2.03 -43.02
C GLN A 60 41.33 3.19 -43.00
N TYR A 61 41.26 4.05 -41.99
CA TYR A 61 42.25 5.12 -41.76
C TYR A 61 43.65 4.54 -41.51
N ASN A 62 43.77 3.56 -40.61
CA ASN A 62 45.04 2.91 -40.30
C ASN A 62 45.62 2.15 -41.51
N ASP A 63 44.78 1.47 -42.29
CA ASP A 63 45.18 0.81 -43.54
C ASP A 63 45.70 1.84 -44.56
N ALA A 64 45.07 3.01 -44.67
CA ALA A 64 45.58 4.12 -45.51
C ALA A 64 46.93 4.67 -45.00
N GLN A 65 47.10 4.85 -43.68
CA GLN A 65 48.39 5.27 -43.10
C GLN A 65 49.51 4.25 -43.36
N ASN A 66 49.20 2.95 -43.36
CA ASN A 66 50.15 1.90 -43.71
C ASN A 66 50.60 2.00 -45.18
N GLU A 67 49.68 2.26 -46.12
CA GLU A 67 50.02 2.52 -47.52
C GLU A 67 50.84 3.83 -47.68
N ILE A 68 50.48 4.94 -47.00
CA ILE A 68 51.28 6.19 -47.02
C ILE A 68 52.74 5.91 -46.62
N ASN A 69 52.96 5.16 -45.55
CA ASN A 69 54.29 4.81 -45.04
C ASN A 69 55.05 3.81 -45.93
N LYS A 70 54.33 2.94 -46.66
CA LYS A 70 54.88 2.04 -47.68
C LYS A 70 55.30 2.81 -48.94
N TRP A 71 54.44 3.67 -49.48
CA TRP A 71 54.75 4.48 -50.66
C TRP A 71 55.85 5.52 -50.40
N GLN A 72 55.95 6.06 -49.18
CA GLN A 72 57.09 6.87 -48.75
C GLN A 72 58.41 6.08 -48.81
N ARG A 73 58.46 4.86 -48.26
CA ARG A 73 59.66 4.01 -48.30
C ARG A 73 60.02 3.60 -49.73
N ASN A 74 59.02 3.31 -50.58
CA ASN A 74 59.22 3.01 -52.00
C ASN A 74 59.84 4.21 -52.74
N ALA A 75 59.36 5.43 -52.49
CA ALA A 75 59.93 6.65 -53.07
C ALA A 75 61.39 6.88 -52.62
N GLN A 76 61.68 6.70 -51.33
CA GLN A 76 63.04 6.79 -50.80
C GLN A 76 63.98 5.76 -51.44
N LEU A 77 63.54 4.50 -51.60
CA LEU A 77 64.32 3.44 -52.24
C LEU A 77 64.55 3.69 -53.74
N ALA A 78 63.58 4.30 -54.43
CA ALA A 78 63.74 4.68 -55.84
C ALA A 78 64.77 5.81 -56.01
N LEU A 79 64.71 6.85 -55.16
CA LEU A 79 65.72 7.93 -55.13
C LEU A 79 67.12 7.41 -54.80
N GLN A 80 67.25 6.48 -53.84
CA GLN A 80 68.54 5.82 -53.52
C GLN A 80 69.12 5.02 -54.70
N LYS A 81 68.31 4.64 -55.68
CA LYS A 81 68.71 3.95 -56.92
C LYS A 81 68.83 4.89 -58.13
N GLY A 82 68.63 6.20 -57.94
CA GLY A 82 68.64 7.20 -59.02
C GLY A 82 67.41 7.21 -59.93
N ASP A 83 66.36 6.45 -59.61
CA ASP A 83 65.15 6.37 -60.44
C ASP A 83 64.10 7.40 -59.99
N GLU A 84 64.30 8.65 -60.41
CA GLU A 84 63.37 9.75 -60.11
C GLU A 84 61.96 9.53 -60.66
N ASN A 85 61.82 8.81 -61.77
CA ASN A 85 60.52 8.59 -62.40
C ASN A 85 59.69 7.57 -61.61
N LEU A 86 60.32 6.53 -61.08
CA LEU A 86 59.68 5.61 -60.13
C LEU A 86 59.40 6.30 -58.79
N ALA A 87 60.31 7.16 -58.31
CA ALA A 87 60.10 7.94 -57.09
C ALA A 87 58.89 8.89 -57.19
N ARG A 88 58.75 9.60 -58.33
CA ARG A 88 57.63 10.51 -58.59
C ARG A 88 56.28 9.78 -58.58
N GLN A 89 56.20 8.61 -59.23
CA GLN A 89 55.01 7.75 -59.21
C GLN A 89 54.68 7.25 -57.79
N ALA A 90 55.69 6.88 -57.00
CA ALA A 90 55.48 6.46 -55.61
C ALA A 90 54.97 7.61 -54.73
N LEU A 91 55.46 8.84 -54.93
CA LEU A 91 54.96 10.03 -54.23
C LEU A 91 53.53 10.41 -54.67
N GLU A 92 53.17 10.22 -55.94
CA GLU A 92 51.81 10.42 -56.43
C GLU A 92 50.84 9.43 -55.78
N ARG A 93 51.19 8.13 -55.71
CA ARG A 93 50.40 7.14 -54.95
C ARG A 93 50.30 7.51 -53.47
N LYS A 94 51.39 7.96 -52.84
CA LYS A 94 51.36 8.48 -51.47
C LYS A 94 50.35 9.62 -51.32
N LYS A 95 50.30 10.56 -52.26
CA LYS A 95 49.36 11.71 -52.24
C LYS A 95 47.91 11.25 -52.22
N THR A 96 47.51 10.33 -53.10
CA THR A 96 46.14 9.78 -53.12
C THR A 96 45.75 9.09 -51.80
N PHE A 97 46.66 8.29 -51.21
CA PHE A 97 46.40 7.68 -49.90
C PHE A 97 46.39 8.71 -48.77
N THR A 98 47.15 9.81 -48.87
CA THR A 98 47.14 10.92 -47.91
C THR A 98 45.79 11.65 -47.93
N GLU A 99 45.29 11.98 -49.12
CA GLU A 99 43.97 12.62 -49.31
C GLU A 99 42.84 11.72 -48.77
N THR A 100 42.90 10.43 -49.07
CA THR A 100 41.98 9.41 -48.53
C THR A 100 42.05 9.33 -47.01
N GLY A 101 43.26 9.30 -46.44
CA GLY A 101 43.50 9.28 -44.99
C GLY A 101 42.96 10.52 -44.29
N THR A 102 43.12 11.71 -44.86
CA THR A 102 42.56 12.95 -44.33
C THR A 102 41.03 12.92 -44.30
N ALA A 103 40.38 12.47 -45.38
CA ALA A 103 38.92 12.34 -45.42
C ALA A 103 38.39 11.32 -44.38
N LEU A 104 39.05 10.17 -44.26
CA LEU A 104 38.73 9.16 -43.25
C LEU A 104 38.94 9.67 -41.81
N LYS A 105 39.98 10.48 -41.57
CA LYS A 105 40.24 11.11 -40.27
C LYS A 105 39.13 12.08 -39.88
N THR A 106 38.72 12.97 -40.77
CA THR A 106 37.60 13.89 -40.53
C THR A 106 36.30 13.13 -40.22
N SER A 107 36.02 12.04 -40.94
CA SER A 107 34.86 11.18 -40.67
C SER A 107 34.97 10.48 -39.32
N LEU A 108 36.14 9.95 -38.96
CA LEU A 108 36.40 9.30 -37.68
C LEU A 108 36.23 10.24 -36.49
N ASP A 109 36.67 11.49 -36.60
CA ASP A 109 36.53 12.49 -35.55
C ASP A 109 35.05 12.89 -35.34
N GLN A 110 34.30 13.11 -36.42
CA GLN A 110 32.86 13.33 -36.36
C GLN A 110 32.11 12.13 -35.74
N GLN A 111 32.47 10.91 -36.13
CA GLN A 111 31.91 9.68 -35.55
C GLN A 111 32.26 9.54 -34.07
N SER A 112 33.47 9.96 -33.65
CA SER A 112 33.90 9.93 -32.25
C SER A 112 33.03 10.81 -31.35
N THR A 113 32.78 12.06 -31.75
CA THR A 113 31.89 12.97 -31.00
C THR A 113 30.45 12.45 -30.94
N GLN A 114 29.95 11.83 -32.02
CA GLN A 114 28.63 11.21 -32.03
C GLN A 114 28.55 10.00 -31.09
N VAL A 115 29.52 9.08 -31.17
CA VAL A 115 29.60 7.89 -30.30
C VAL A 115 29.75 8.28 -28.83
N GLU A 116 30.54 9.29 -28.50
CA GLU A 116 30.68 9.80 -27.14
C GLU A 116 29.37 10.40 -26.62
N THR A 117 28.66 11.17 -27.46
CA THR A 117 27.35 11.73 -27.12
C THR A 117 26.30 10.63 -26.90
N LEU A 118 26.28 9.60 -27.75
CA LEU A 118 25.41 8.43 -27.59
C LEU A 118 25.72 7.65 -26.30
N LYS A 119 26.99 7.50 -25.92
CA LYS A 119 27.40 6.91 -24.63
C LYS A 119 26.94 7.75 -23.42
N ARG A 120 27.08 9.07 -23.46
CA ARG A 120 26.57 9.97 -22.41
C ARG A 120 25.05 9.84 -22.25
N ASN A 121 24.32 9.85 -23.37
CA ASN A 121 22.86 9.72 -23.39
C ASN A 121 22.40 8.35 -22.86
N LEU A 122 23.13 7.28 -23.17
CA LEU A 122 22.88 5.95 -22.62
C LEU A 122 22.98 5.92 -21.09
N ILE A 123 24.07 6.45 -20.53
CA ILE A 123 24.28 6.51 -19.06
C ILE A 123 23.18 7.37 -18.39
N GLN A 124 22.77 8.47 -19.02
CA GLN A 124 21.65 9.30 -18.53
C GLN A 124 20.32 8.54 -18.54
N LEU A 125 20.03 7.75 -19.58
CA LEU A 125 18.82 6.92 -19.63
C LEU A 125 18.84 5.83 -18.54
N GLU A 126 19.99 5.18 -18.32
CA GLU A 126 20.16 4.18 -17.25
C GLU A 126 19.94 4.79 -15.85
N SER A 127 20.48 5.99 -15.60
CA SER A 127 20.19 6.76 -14.38
C SER A 127 18.69 7.07 -14.25
N LYS A 128 18.04 7.53 -15.32
CA LYS A 128 16.61 7.89 -15.31
C LYS A 128 15.69 6.68 -15.12
N ILE A 129 16.08 5.50 -15.60
CA ILE A 129 15.38 4.23 -15.34
C ILE A 129 15.52 3.84 -13.85
N SER A 130 16.71 4.02 -13.26
CA SER A 130 16.92 3.79 -11.83
C SER A 130 16.06 4.74 -10.97
N GLU A 131 16.06 6.04 -11.29
CA GLU A 131 15.19 7.04 -10.65
C GLU A 131 13.70 6.69 -10.80
N ALA A 132 13.28 6.21 -11.97
CA ALA A 132 11.89 5.81 -12.23
C ALA A 132 11.48 4.59 -11.39
N LYS A 133 12.36 3.58 -11.25
CA LYS A 133 12.12 2.41 -10.40
C LYS A 133 11.95 2.78 -8.93
N THR A 134 12.84 3.61 -8.38
CA THR A 134 12.71 4.12 -7.00
C THR A 134 11.43 4.93 -6.80
N LYS A 135 11.01 5.72 -7.80
CA LYS A 135 9.75 6.46 -7.77
C LYS A 135 8.52 5.54 -7.85
N LYS A 136 8.56 4.48 -8.66
CA LYS A 136 7.48 3.47 -8.70
C LYS A 136 7.27 2.85 -7.33
N GLU A 137 8.32 2.35 -6.69
CA GLU A 137 8.15 1.67 -5.39
C GLU A 137 7.67 2.64 -4.28
N MET A 138 8.12 3.91 -4.31
CA MET A 138 7.55 4.95 -3.44
C MET A 138 6.06 5.22 -3.72
N LEU A 139 5.66 5.30 -4.99
CA LEU A 139 4.26 5.52 -5.38
C LEU A 139 3.40 4.30 -5.03
N LYS A 140 3.88 3.08 -5.28
CA LYS A 140 3.23 1.82 -4.89
C LYS A 140 2.98 1.77 -3.39
N ALA A 141 3.99 2.09 -2.57
CA ALA A 141 3.81 2.18 -1.11
C ALA A 141 2.71 3.18 -0.73
N ARG A 142 2.71 4.39 -1.32
CA ARG A 142 1.65 5.40 -1.08
C ARG A 142 0.27 4.93 -1.54
N ILE A 143 0.16 4.26 -2.69
CA ILE A 143 -1.10 3.70 -3.20
C ILE A 143 -1.64 2.63 -2.24
N THR A 144 -0.77 1.76 -1.71
CA THR A 144 -1.16 0.76 -0.70
C THR A 144 -1.62 1.42 0.61
N THR A 145 -0.90 2.45 1.11
CA THR A 145 -1.34 3.21 2.29
C THR A 145 -2.68 3.91 2.06
N ALA A 146 -2.88 4.54 0.91
CA ALA A 146 -4.14 5.19 0.56
C ALA A 146 -5.30 4.19 0.48
N LYS A 147 -5.12 3.06 -0.21
CA LYS A 147 -6.12 1.96 -0.26
C LYS A 147 -6.45 1.41 1.13
N ALA A 148 -5.46 1.31 2.02
CA ALA A 148 -5.69 0.88 3.41
C ALA A 148 -6.46 1.94 4.23
N GLN A 149 -6.21 3.23 3.99
CA GLN A 149 -6.96 4.34 4.61
C GLN A 149 -8.41 4.38 4.09
N GLU A 150 -8.63 4.28 2.78
CA GLU A 150 -9.97 4.18 2.17
C GLU A 150 -10.76 2.96 2.69
N GLN A 151 -10.10 1.81 2.86
CA GLN A 151 -10.71 0.62 3.46
C GLN A 151 -11.07 0.85 4.93
N LEU A 152 -10.18 1.46 5.73
CA LEU A 152 -10.46 1.77 7.13
C LEU A 152 -11.58 2.79 7.27
N GLU A 153 -11.60 3.86 6.46
CA GLU A 153 -12.69 4.84 6.43
C GLU A 153 -14.01 4.22 5.96
N GLY A 154 -13.97 3.30 4.99
CA GLY A 154 -15.12 2.50 4.57
C GLY A 154 -15.65 1.61 5.69
N MET A 155 -14.77 0.94 6.44
CA MET A 155 -15.13 0.14 7.62
C MET A 155 -15.69 1.00 8.75
N VAL A 156 -15.08 2.15 9.05
CA VAL A 156 -15.57 3.09 10.09
C VAL A 156 -16.90 3.72 9.67
N ARG A 157 -17.09 4.07 8.39
CA ARG A 157 -18.38 4.53 7.86
C ARG A 157 -19.45 3.42 7.92
N GLY A 158 -19.07 2.17 7.67
CA GLY A 158 -19.94 0.99 7.83
C GLY A 158 -20.31 0.71 9.29
N MET A 159 -19.36 0.88 10.22
CA MET A 159 -19.58 0.71 11.66
C MET A 159 -20.43 1.84 12.25
N ASN A 160 -20.21 3.08 11.81
CA ASN A 160 -21.08 4.23 12.11
C ASN A 160 -22.45 4.13 11.39
N SER A 161 -22.64 3.18 10.47
CA SER A 161 -23.93 2.91 9.83
C SER A 161 -24.84 2.08 10.73
N SER A 162 -25.28 2.72 11.83
CA SER A 162 -26.46 2.39 12.64
C SER A 162 -26.51 1.05 13.41
N SER A 163 -25.93 -0.05 12.90
CA SER A 163 -26.27 -1.42 13.30
C SER A 163 -26.15 -1.71 14.81
N ALA A 164 -25.09 -1.24 15.47
CA ALA A 164 -24.87 -1.46 16.90
C ALA A 164 -25.72 -0.54 17.79
N MET A 165 -25.70 0.78 17.57
CA MET A 165 -26.42 1.72 18.44
C MET A 165 -27.94 1.64 18.24
N ALA A 166 -28.43 1.48 17.00
CA ALA A 166 -29.84 1.28 16.76
C ALA A 166 -30.34 -0.11 17.19
N ALA A 167 -29.45 -1.06 17.53
CA ALA A 167 -29.84 -2.29 18.22
C ALA A 167 -29.96 -2.08 19.74
N PHE A 168 -29.17 -1.17 20.33
CA PHE A 168 -29.35 -0.70 21.71
C PHE A 168 -30.65 0.11 21.87
N GLU A 169 -30.92 1.11 21.01
CA GLU A 169 -32.16 1.91 21.05
C GLU A 169 -33.42 1.01 20.93
N ARG A 170 -33.41 0.03 20.02
CA ARG A 170 -34.48 -0.98 19.88
C ARG A 170 -34.56 -1.97 21.04
N MET A 171 -33.52 -2.11 21.86
CA MET A 171 -33.56 -2.90 23.10
C MET A 171 -34.13 -2.07 24.24
N GLU A 172 -33.73 -0.80 24.36
CA GLU A 172 -34.22 0.17 25.34
C GLU A 172 -35.72 0.44 25.18
N GLU A 173 -36.19 0.73 23.95
CA GLU A 173 -37.63 0.87 23.63
C GLU A 173 -38.42 -0.40 24.01
N LYS A 174 -37.82 -1.58 23.80
CA LYS A 174 -38.45 -2.87 24.10
C LYS A 174 -38.49 -3.17 25.60
N VAL A 175 -37.47 -2.76 26.36
CA VAL A 175 -37.46 -2.82 27.84
C VAL A 175 -38.51 -1.87 28.40
N LEU A 176 -38.55 -0.60 27.97
CA LEU A 176 -39.58 0.36 28.37
C LEU A 176 -40.99 -0.16 28.07
N MET A 177 -41.21 -0.81 26.92
CA MET A 177 -42.48 -1.44 26.57
C MET A 177 -42.81 -2.71 27.38
N GLN A 178 -41.82 -3.36 28.00
CA GLN A 178 -42.05 -4.44 28.97
C GLN A 178 -42.31 -3.90 30.38
N GLU A 179 -41.59 -2.86 30.81
CA GLU A 179 -41.80 -2.19 32.10
C GLU A 179 -43.18 -1.53 32.16
N ALA A 180 -43.58 -0.79 31.12
CA ALA A 180 -44.92 -0.22 31.02
C ALA A 180 -46.01 -1.30 31.04
N ARG A 181 -45.82 -2.45 30.36
CA ARG A 181 -46.75 -3.58 30.44
C ARG A 181 -46.79 -4.21 31.83
N ALA A 182 -45.67 -4.30 32.53
CA ALA A 182 -45.60 -4.83 33.89
C ALA A 182 -46.31 -3.89 34.89
N GLN A 183 -46.14 -2.57 34.74
CA GLN A 183 -46.86 -1.56 35.50
C GLN A 183 -48.37 -1.63 35.24
N SER A 184 -48.82 -1.58 33.98
CA SER A 184 -50.25 -1.71 33.65
C SER A 184 -50.85 -3.06 34.08
N ALA A 185 -50.08 -4.15 34.09
CA ALA A 185 -50.52 -5.43 34.62
C ALA A 185 -50.64 -5.44 36.15
N ALA A 186 -49.74 -4.74 36.87
CA ALA A 186 -49.84 -4.54 38.31
C ALA A 186 -51.03 -3.64 38.68
N GLU A 187 -51.29 -2.58 37.90
CA GLU A 187 -52.47 -1.72 38.04
C GLU A 187 -53.77 -2.48 37.77
N LEU A 188 -53.83 -3.32 36.73
CA LEU A 188 -54.99 -4.19 36.48
C LEU A 188 -55.20 -5.23 37.58
N ALA A 189 -54.12 -5.83 38.10
CA ALA A 189 -54.20 -6.79 39.20
C ALA A 189 -54.67 -6.11 40.50
N GLY A 190 -54.22 -4.88 40.77
CA GLY A 190 -54.71 -4.06 41.87
C GLY A 190 -56.20 -3.71 41.71
N ALA A 191 -56.62 -3.28 40.51
CA ALA A 191 -58.01 -2.97 40.21
C ALA A 191 -58.94 -4.19 40.28
N ASP A 192 -58.47 -5.39 39.92
CA ASP A 192 -59.24 -6.62 40.09
C ASP A 192 -59.30 -7.06 41.55
N LEU A 193 -58.23 -6.90 42.34
CA LEU A 193 -58.26 -7.12 43.79
C LEU A 193 -59.27 -6.17 44.47
N GLU A 194 -59.23 -4.88 44.14
CA GLU A 194 -60.16 -3.87 44.64
C GLU A 194 -61.60 -4.20 44.20
N SER A 195 -61.81 -4.68 42.97
CA SER A 195 -63.11 -5.16 42.48
C SER A 195 -63.61 -6.40 43.24
N GLN A 196 -62.71 -7.30 43.65
CA GLN A 196 -63.06 -8.46 44.46
C GLN A 196 -63.39 -8.06 45.91
N PHE A 197 -62.66 -7.13 46.51
CA PHE A 197 -62.98 -6.59 47.84
C PHE A 197 -64.30 -5.80 47.86
N ALA A 198 -64.55 -4.94 46.88
CA ALA A 198 -65.82 -4.21 46.77
C ALA A 198 -67.02 -5.13 46.55
N LYS A 199 -66.84 -6.28 45.86
CA LYS A 199 -67.86 -7.34 45.77
C LYS A 199 -68.05 -8.11 47.07
N LEU A 200 -67.01 -8.19 47.91
CA LEU A 200 -67.07 -8.81 49.24
C LEU A 200 -67.88 -7.93 50.22
N GLU A 201 -67.61 -6.61 50.24
CA GLU A 201 -68.41 -5.64 51.00
C GLU A 201 -69.87 -5.61 50.53
N ALA A 202 -70.11 -5.62 49.21
CA ALA A 202 -71.46 -5.66 48.64
C ALA A 202 -72.21 -6.99 48.84
N GLY A 203 -71.59 -8.00 49.45
CA GLY A 203 -72.13 -9.35 49.65
C GLY A 203 -72.54 -9.69 51.09
N SER A 204 -72.50 -8.73 52.03
CA SER A 204 -72.48 -9.00 53.47
C SER A 204 -73.62 -8.36 54.28
N ASP A 205 -74.89 -8.62 53.94
CA ASP A 205 -76.05 -8.09 54.71
C ASP A 205 -77.35 -8.94 54.64
N VAL A 206 -77.26 -10.28 54.45
CA VAL A 206 -78.45 -11.18 54.43
C VAL A 206 -78.21 -12.57 55.04
N ASP A 207 -77.09 -13.25 54.75
CA ASP A 207 -76.87 -14.66 55.13
C ASP A 207 -76.50 -14.90 56.62
N ASP A 208 -76.53 -13.86 57.47
CA ASP A 208 -76.48 -13.99 58.93
C ASP A 208 -77.58 -14.93 59.48
N GLU A 209 -78.73 -15.01 58.80
CA GLU A 209 -79.85 -15.85 59.20
C GLU A 209 -79.60 -17.36 59.02
N LEU A 210 -78.76 -17.78 58.04
CA LEU A 210 -78.57 -19.20 57.75
C LEU A 210 -77.47 -19.85 58.61
N ALA A 211 -76.40 -19.11 58.91
CA ALA A 211 -75.29 -19.59 59.72
C ALA A 211 -75.70 -19.85 61.19
N ALA A 212 -76.58 -19.01 61.74
CA ALA A 212 -77.12 -19.14 63.08
C ALA A 212 -77.78 -20.52 63.33
N LEU A 213 -78.40 -21.11 62.31
CA LEU A 213 -79.05 -22.43 62.41
C LEU A 213 -78.05 -23.58 62.66
N LYS A 214 -76.76 -23.41 62.30
CA LYS A 214 -75.70 -24.40 62.55
C LYS A 214 -74.99 -24.24 63.90
N ALA A 215 -75.33 -23.24 64.71
CA ALA A 215 -74.87 -23.15 66.10
C ALA A 215 -75.41 -24.28 67.01
N SER A 216 -76.35 -25.09 66.51
CA SER A 216 -77.12 -26.07 67.30
C SER A 216 -76.40 -27.40 67.63
N LEU A 217 -75.19 -27.68 67.14
CA LEU A 217 -74.55 -29.02 67.25
C LEU A 217 -73.21 -29.12 68.02
N LEU A 218 -72.87 -28.08 68.80
CA LEU A 218 -72.03 -28.16 70.02
C LEU A 218 -70.50 -28.45 69.86
N PRO A 219 -69.65 -28.04 70.85
CA PRO A 219 -68.35 -27.41 70.50
C PRO A 219 -67.10 -27.93 71.31
N PRO A 220 -66.26 -27.14 72.04
CA PRO A 220 -64.92 -26.76 71.53
C PRO A 220 -63.71 -26.82 72.53
N ALA A 221 -62.49 -26.61 72.00
CA ALA A 221 -61.36 -25.87 72.62
C ALA A 221 -60.32 -25.54 71.50
N THR A 222 -59.68 -24.37 71.27
CA THR A 222 -59.12 -23.22 72.06
C THR A 222 -57.69 -23.43 72.61
N PRO A 223 -56.84 -22.36 72.76
CA PRO A 223 -56.43 -21.34 71.77
C PRO A 223 -54.91 -20.92 71.90
N ALA A 224 -54.56 -19.66 71.53
CA ALA A 224 -53.31 -18.86 71.82
C ALA A 224 -52.16 -18.93 70.76
N ASN A 225 -51.77 -17.83 70.08
CA ASN A 225 -50.85 -16.70 70.44
C ASN A 225 -49.33 -17.05 70.36
N GLN A 226 -48.36 -16.18 70.05
CA GLN A 226 -48.31 -14.69 69.94
C GLN A 226 -47.09 -14.19 69.10
N ASN A 227 -47.25 -13.06 68.38
CA ASN A 227 -46.40 -11.85 68.19
C ASN A 227 -44.82 -11.85 68.17
N LEU A 228 -44.22 -10.80 67.52
CA LEU A 228 -42.87 -10.17 67.67
C LEU A 228 -41.62 -10.57 66.81
N LEU A 229 -41.34 -9.74 65.78
CA LEU A 229 -40.09 -8.99 65.39
C LEU A 229 -38.66 -9.64 65.12
N PRO A 230 -37.75 -8.92 64.38
CA PRO A 230 -36.38 -9.31 63.95
C PRO A 230 -35.27 -8.59 64.82
N PRO A 231 -33.99 -8.26 64.43
CA PRO A 231 -33.12 -8.43 63.21
C PRO A 231 -31.83 -9.27 63.51
N GLU A 232 -30.62 -9.23 62.90
CA GLU A 232 -29.77 -8.37 62.01
C GLU A 232 -29.08 -9.21 60.88
N GLN A 233 -28.30 -8.75 59.87
CA GLN A 233 -27.12 -7.85 59.70
C GLN A 233 -25.83 -8.32 60.43
N THR A 234 -24.61 -8.30 59.85
CA THR A 234 -23.92 -7.21 59.11
C THR A 234 -22.79 -7.66 58.15
N THR A 235 -22.46 -6.80 57.17
CA THR A 235 -21.23 -6.77 56.34
C THR A 235 -20.20 -5.78 56.89
N PRO A 236 -18.87 -5.89 56.62
CA PRO A 236 -18.18 -5.06 55.59
C PRO A 236 -17.14 -5.86 54.75
N SER A 237 -16.61 -5.47 53.55
CA SER A 237 -16.04 -4.19 53.00
C SER A 237 -14.58 -3.92 53.49
N GLN A 238 -13.60 -3.35 52.75
CA GLN A 238 -13.55 -2.69 51.42
C GLN A 238 -12.10 -2.40 50.89
N THR A 239 -11.93 -2.10 49.59
CA THR A 239 -10.83 -1.32 48.89
C THR A 239 -9.35 -1.83 48.81
N THR A 240 -8.39 -1.29 48.02
CA THR A 240 -8.29 -1.02 46.53
C THR A 240 -6.79 -1.14 46.00
N PRO A 241 -6.00 -0.17 45.39
CA PRO A 241 -4.80 -0.51 44.55
C PRO A 241 -3.43 0.09 44.99
N PRO A 242 -2.31 -0.13 44.24
CA PRO A 242 -1.62 1.01 43.56
C PRO A 242 -0.99 0.67 42.16
N GLN A 243 0.30 1.00 41.90
CA GLN A 243 1.02 0.93 40.59
C GLN A 243 2.54 0.63 40.76
N SER A 244 3.20 -0.01 39.77
CA SER A 244 4.57 0.32 39.29
C SER A 244 4.99 -0.48 38.02
N ASN A 245 6.07 -0.07 37.35
CA ASN A 245 6.67 -0.69 36.14
C ASN A 245 7.73 -1.79 36.47
N GLU A 246 8.42 -2.27 35.42
CA GLU A 246 9.76 -2.94 35.42
C GLU A 246 9.84 -4.49 35.50
N VAL A 247 9.16 -5.17 34.57
CA VAL A 247 9.58 -6.44 33.93
C VAL A 247 8.95 -6.47 32.53
N VAL A 248 9.62 -6.19 31.41
CA VAL A 248 11.06 -6.12 31.06
C VAL A 248 11.75 -7.48 30.95
N ASP A 249 11.73 -7.97 29.70
CA ASP A 249 12.85 -8.55 28.93
C ASP A 249 13.59 -9.82 29.39
N ALA A 250 13.25 -10.39 30.54
CA ALA A 250 13.86 -11.64 31.01
C ALA A 250 13.63 -12.85 30.07
N GLU A 251 12.51 -12.91 29.34
CA GLU A 251 12.08 -14.10 28.57
C GLU A 251 12.40 -14.04 27.07
N LEU A 252 12.87 -12.92 26.53
CA LEU A 252 13.17 -12.77 25.08
C LEU A 252 14.66 -12.87 24.74
N GLU A 253 15.58 -12.62 25.69
CA GLU A 253 17.00 -12.94 25.49
C GLU A 253 17.30 -14.45 25.59
N SER A 254 16.53 -15.18 26.41
CA SER A 254 16.77 -16.61 26.68
C SER A 254 16.63 -17.46 25.41
N LEU A 255 15.59 -17.20 24.60
CA LEU A 255 15.39 -17.89 23.31
C LEU A 255 16.48 -17.57 22.27
N ARG A 256 17.13 -16.41 22.32
CA ARG A 256 18.19 -16.07 21.36
C ARG A 256 19.48 -16.86 21.61
N LYS A 257 19.88 -17.03 22.87
CA LYS A 257 21.13 -17.77 23.22
C LYS A 257 21.06 -19.27 22.95
N GLN A 258 19.85 -19.86 22.81
CA GLN A 258 19.69 -21.26 22.40
C GLN A 258 19.83 -21.50 20.89
N LEU A 259 19.87 -20.45 20.07
CA LEU A 259 19.87 -20.56 18.60
C LEU A 259 21.25 -20.34 17.95
N ASP A 260 22.24 -19.89 18.72
CA ASP A 260 23.66 -19.74 18.31
C ASP A 260 24.55 -20.91 18.82
N GLN A 261 23.96 -22.00 19.31
CA GLN A 261 24.69 -23.18 19.83
C GLN A 261 24.22 -24.53 19.24
N MET A 262 23.65 -24.51 18.02
CA MET A 262 23.39 -25.67 17.17
C MET A 262 23.84 -25.39 15.73
#